data_AF-A0A1I1AKN5-F1
#
_entry.id   AF-A0A1I1AKN5-F1
#
_cell.length_a   1.000
_cell.length_b   1.000
_cell.length_c   1.000
_cell.angle_alpha   90.00
_cell.angle_beta   90.00
_cell.angle_gamma   90.00
#
_symmetry.space_group_name_H-M   'P 1'
#
loop_
_entity.id
_entity.type
_entity.pdbx_description
1 polymer ?
#
loop_
_entity_poly.entity_id
_entity_poly.type
_entity_poly.pdbx_seq_one_letter_code
_entity_poly.pdbx_strand_id
1 'polypeptide(L)'
;MFGRFIRTELNWDAAARSGCHVSTRNCRLRTELGEFHTVWYLGPHGGRAGVNDPSARPLRVREAGAPALLTAERNLVVREFENEFVRAGAPATLELPVYETESGVRILLDGNHRAVAAHRSGLPVDLLIHRLHGPADAAILPDLVHYRG
;
A
#
# COMPACT_ATOMS: atom_id res chain seq x y z
N MET A 1 -2.24 -19.21 -10.20
CA MET A 1 -2.09 -19.16 -8.73
C MET A 1 -1.91 -17.70 -8.30
N PHE A 2 -2.92 -16.86 -8.52
CA PHE A 2 -2.80 -15.39 -8.35
C PHE A 2 -3.12 -14.89 -6.93
N GLY A 3 -3.80 -15.69 -6.11
CA GLY A 3 -4.21 -15.31 -4.75
C GLY A 3 -3.12 -15.37 -3.67
N ARG A 4 -1.86 -15.72 -3.99
CA ARG A 4 -0.80 -15.84 -2.98
C ARG A 4 -0.04 -14.53 -2.72
N PHE A 5 -0.21 -13.51 -3.57
CA PHE A 5 0.68 -12.32 -3.59
C PHE A 5 -0.02 -10.96 -3.41
N ILE A 6 -1.35 -10.88 -3.53
CA ILE A 6 -2.13 -9.67 -3.24
C ILE A 6 -3.29 -10.09 -2.34
N ARG A 7 -3.28 -9.62 -1.09
CA ARG A 7 -4.02 -10.17 0.06
C ARG A 7 -5.01 -9.21 0.70
N THR A 8 -5.20 -8.03 0.14
CA THR A 8 -6.15 -7.05 0.65
C THR A 8 -7.57 -7.55 0.34
N GLU A 9 -7.97 -8.57 1.09
CA GLU A 9 -9.28 -9.20 1.09
C GLU A 9 -10.21 -8.31 1.90
N LEU A 10 -10.70 -7.25 1.25
CA LEU A 10 -11.68 -6.36 1.85
C LEU A 10 -13.02 -7.09 1.99
N ASN A 11 -13.50 -7.20 3.21
CA ASN A 11 -14.84 -7.69 3.51
C ASN A 11 -15.86 -6.56 3.33
N TRP A 12 -16.45 -6.48 2.15
CA TRP A 12 -17.44 -5.45 1.80
C TRP A 12 -18.67 -5.47 2.69
N ASP A 13 -19.14 -6.64 3.12
CA ASP A 13 -20.28 -6.78 4.01
C ASP A 13 -19.99 -6.19 5.38
N ALA A 14 -18.79 -6.42 5.91
CA ALA A 14 -18.34 -5.79 7.16
C ALA A 14 -18.19 -4.27 6.97
N ALA A 15 -17.56 -3.82 5.88
CA ALA A 15 -17.40 -2.40 5.59
C ALA A 15 -18.75 -1.66 5.52
N ALA A 16 -19.75 -2.24 4.85
CA ALA A 16 -21.09 -1.66 4.73
C ALA A 16 -21.80 -1.53 6.09
N ARG A 17 -21.60 -2.49 7.00
CA ARG A 17 -22.19 -2.44 8.35
C ARG A 17 -21.46 -1.51 9.32
N SER A 18 -20.18 -1.24 9.07
CA SER A 18 -19.31 -0.44 9.93
C SER A 18 -19.34 1.06 9.63
N GLY A 19 -20.26 1.52 8.76
CA GLY A 19 -20.37 2.93 8.39
C GLY A 19 -19.22 3.44 7.54
N CYS A 20 -18.50 2.55 6.85
CA CYS A 20 -17.43 2.97 5.95
C CYS A 20 -17.99 3.82 4.80
N HIS A 21 -17.21 4.79 4.32
CA HIS A 21 -17.62 5.65 3.21
C HIS A 21 -16.47 5.91 2.24
N VAL A 22 -16.82 6.21 0.99
CA VAL A 22 -15.84 6.42 -0.09
C VAL A 22 -15.64 7.90 -0.36
N SER A 23 -14.40 8.31 -0.60
CA SER A 23 -14.06 9.63 -1.14
C SER A 23 -12.96 9.52 -2.18
N THR A 24 -12.79 10.55 -3.01
CA THR A 24 -11.70 10.61 -3.98
C THR A 24 -10.91 11.90 -3.78
N ARG A 25 -9.58 11.84 -3.96
CA ARG A 25 -8.69 13.01 -3.89
C ARG A 25 -7.53 12.87 -4.87
N ASN A 26 -7.16 13.99 -5.50
CA ASN A 26 -5.93 14.09 -6.27
C ASN A 26 -4.74 14.48 -5.38
N CYS A 27 -3.58 13.88 -5.63
CA CYS A 27 -2.33 14.20 -4.94
C CYS A 27 -1.15 14.20 -5.93
N ARG A 28 -0.29 15.21 -5.83
CA ARG A 28 0.94 15.33 -6.65
C ARG A 28 2.23 15.30 -5.82
N LEU A 29 2.10 15.03 -4.53
CA LEU A 29 3.22 15.02 -3.59
C LEU A 29 3.77 13.60 -3.46
N ARG A 30 4.97 13.39 -4.01
CA ARG A 30 5.69 12.11 -3.85
C ARG A 30 5.95 11.77 -2.39
N THR A 31 6.17 12.80 -1.55
CA THR A 31 6.32 12.62 -0.10
C THR A 31 5.06 12.04 0.54
N GLU A 32 3.87 12.44 0.07
CA GLU A 32 2.61 11.88 0.55
C GLU A 32 2.44 10.41 0.12
N LEU A 33 2.79 10.07 -1.12
CA LEU A 33 2.84 8.68 -1.60
C LEU A 33 3.74 7.81 -0.72
N GLY A 34 4.88 8.36 -0.30
CA GLY A 34 5.85 7.68 0.55
C GLY A 34 5.32 7.29 1.93
N GLU A 35 4.26 7.95 2.42
CA GLU A 35 3.65 7.67 3.73
C GLU A 35 2.58 6.58 3.71
N PHE A 36 2.16 6.12 2.53
CA PHE A 36 1.16 5.05 2.45
C PHE A 36 1.79 3.74 2.92
N HIS A 37 1.04 2.96 3.69
CA HIS A 37 1.44 1.62 4.09
C HIS A 37 1.14 0.63 2.97
N THR A 38 2.09 -0.24 2.75
CA THR A 38 1.97 -1.40 1.88
C THR A 38 1.43 -2.59 2.68
N VAL A 39 1.03 -3.65 1.98
CA VAL A 39 0.70 -4.95 2.57
C VAL A 39 1.93 -5.85 2.78
N TRP A 40 3.11 -5.23 2.88
CA TRP A 40 4.39 -5.92 3.08
C TRP A 40 4.91 -5.64 4.48
N TYR A 41 5.40 -6.68 5.15
CA TYR A 41 5.66 -6.62 6.57
C TYR A 41 7.11 -6.97 6.92
N LEU A 42 7.63 -6.31 7.94
CA LEU A 42 8.87 -6.68 8.62
C LEU A 42 8.55 -7.21 10.02
N GLY A 43 9.16 -8.33 10.39
CA GLY A 43 9.18 -8.84 11.74
C GLY A 43 10.15 -8.07 12.64
N PRO A 44 10.18 -8.41 13.94
CA PRO A 44 10.92 -7.65 14.97
C PRO A 44 12.44 -7.63 14.76
N HIS A 45 12.99 -8.62 14.04
CA HIS A 45 14.42 -8.70 13.72
C HIS A 45 14.76 -8.13 12.32
N GLY A 46 13.85 -7.38 11.70
CA GLY A 46 14.04 -6.80 10.37
C GLY A 46 13.92 -7.81 9.21
N GLY A 47 13.66 -9.09 9.51
CA GLY A 47 13.29 -10.08 8.52
C GLY A 47 11.88 -9.85 7.96
N ARG A 48 11.56 -10.44 6.81
CA ARG A 48 10.20 -10.38 6.25
C ARG A 48 9.23 -11.16 7.14
N ALA A 49 8.04 -10.62 7.35
CA ALA A 49 6.97 -11.27 8.09
C ALA A 49 5.69 -11.36 7.26
N GLY A 50 4.71 -12.11 7.76
CA GLY A 50 3.35 -12.14 7.23
C GLY A 50 2.41 -11.31 8.09
N VAL A 51 1.24 -10.96 7.54
CA VAL A 51 0.19 -10.21 8.27
C VAL A 51 -0.26 -10.89 9.57
N ASN A 52 -0.12 -12.21 9.67
CA ASN A 52 -0.51 -12.98 10.87
C ASN A 52 0.53 -12.96 11.99
N ASP A 53 1.72 -12.42 11.76
CA ASP A 53 2.74 -12.28 12.80
C ASP A 53 2.38 -11.06 13.67
N PRO A 54 2.04 -11.24 14.96
CA PRO A 54 1.60 -10.14 15.82
C PRO A 54 2.69 -9.07 16.09
N SER A 55 3.96 -9.42 15.85
CA SER A 55 5.10 -8.51 16.03
C SER A 55 5.53 -7.86 14.71
N ALA A 56 4.83 -8.16 13.62
CA ALA A 56 5.12 -7.58 12.33
C ALA A 56 4.68 -6.13 12.27
N ARG A 57 5.48 -5.30 11.58
CA ARG A 57 5.09 -3.95 11.20
C ARG A 57 4.91 -3.85 9.69
N PRO A 58 3.88 -3.15 9.22
CA PRO A 58 3.74 -2.84 7.80
C PRO A 58 4.83 -1.85 7.35
N LEU A 59 5.31 -2.03 6.12
CA LEU A 59 6.24 -1.13 5.46
C LEU A 59 5.50 0.03 4.82
N ARG A 60 6.05 1.24 4.96
CA ARG A 60 5.64 2.37 4.12
C ARG A 60 6.22 2.25 2.71
N VAL A 61 5.58 2.87 1.73
CA VAL A 61 6.05 2.93 0.34
C VAL A 61 7.50 3.41 0.25
N ARG A 62 7.85 4.44 1.03
CA ARG A 62 9.23 4.96 1.06
C ARG A 62 10.25 3.95 1.59
N GLU A 63 9.88 3.13 2.56
CA GLU A 63 10.76 2.11 3.14
C GLU A 63 10.90 0.92 2.17
N ALA A 64 9.78 0.50 1.58
CA ALA A 64 9.73 -0.56 0.59
C ALA A 64 10.51 -0.22 -0.70
N GLY A 65 10.89 1.05 -0.91
CA GLY A 65 11.83 1.45 -1.95
C GLY A 65 13.25 0.89 -1.79
N ALA A 66 13.64 0.47 -0.57
CA ALA A 66 14.94 -0.16 -0.31
C ALA A 66 14.93 -1.63 -0.76
N PRO A 67 15.72 -2.03 -1.79
CA PRO A 67 15.65 -3.37 -2.36
C PRO A 67 15.91 -4.50 -1.36
N ALA A 68 16.73 -4.24 -0.34
CA ALA A 68 17.06 -5.23 0.70
C ALA A 68 15.84 -5.71 1.52
N LEU A 69 14.77 -4.91 1.58
CA LEU A 69 13.55 -5.23 2.34
C LEU A 69 12.54 -6.06 1.54
N LEU A 70 12.76 -6.23 0.22
CA LEU A 70 11.88 -6.96 -0.67
C LEU A 70 12.45 -8.34 -1.03
N THR A 71 11.58 -9.26 -1.42
CA THR A 71 12.00 -10.51 -2.09
C THR A 71 12.56 -10.20 -3.49
N ALA A 72 13.38 -11.08 -4.04
CA ALA A 72 13.87 -10.95 -5.42
C ALA A 72 12.73 -10.80 -6.45
N GLU A 73 11.65 -11.56 -6.29
CA GLU A 73 10.45 -11.49 -7.13
C GLU A 73 9.78 -10.11 -7.08
N ARG A 74 9.41 -9.63 -5.89
CA ARG A 74 8.90 -8.24 -5.72
C ARG A 74 9.84 -7.19 -6.29
N ASN A 75 11.15 -7.32 -6.06
CA ASN A 75 12.13 -6.38 -6.62
C ASN A 75 12.11 -6.36 -8.15
N LEU A 76 11.96 -7.51 -8.79
CA LEU A 76 11.85 -7.63 -10.24
C LEU A 76 10.62 -6.87 -10.75
N VAL A 77 9.44 -7.14 -10.18
CA VAL A 77 8.18 -6.48 -10.57
C VAL A 77 8.23 -4.96 -10.34
N VAL A 78 8.82 -4.50 -9.22
CA VAL A 78 9.00 -3.06 -8.99
C VAL A 78 9.93 -2.45 -10.05
N ARG A 79 10.99 -3.15 -10.47
CA ARG A 79 11.89 -2.67 -11.54
C ARG A 79 11.19 -2.60 -12.90
N GLU A 80 10.32 -3.55 -13.20
CA GLU A 80 9.52 -3.54 -14.43
C GLU A 80 8.62 -2.29 -14.49
N PHE A 81 7.87 -2.00 -13.43
CA PHE A 81 7.05 -0.79 -13.36
C PHE A 81 7.88 0.50 -13.37
N GLU A 82 9.04 0.52 -12.72
CA GLU A 82 9.93 1.69 -12.76
C GLU A 82 10.38 1.99 -14.20
N ASN A 83 10.79 0.96 -14.95
CA ASN A 83 11.15 1.09 -16.35
C ASN A 83 9.97 1.55 -17.20
N GLU A 84 8.75 1.09 -16.90
CA GLU A 84 7.54 1.56 -17.57
C GLU A 84 7.29 3.06 -17.33
N PHE A 85 7.39 3.55 -16.09
CA PHE A 85 7.24 4.98 -15.80
C PHE A 85 8.30 5.82 -16.50
N VAL A 86 9.56 5.36 -16.51
CA VAL A 86 10.64 6.06 -17.20
C VAL A 86 10.38 6.12 -18.71
N ARG A 87 9.89 5.03 -19.32
CA ARG A 87 9.54 5.01 -20.76
C ARG A 87 8.33 5.86 -21.11
N ALA A 88 7.31 5.88 -20.25
CA ALA A 88 6.10 6.67 -20.44
C ALA A 88 6.35 8.19 -20.27
N GLY A 89 7.37 8.56 -19.50
CA GLY A 89 7.69 9.95 -19.17
C GLY A 89 6.98 10.45 -17.91
N ALA A 90 7.31 11.67 -17.50
CA ALA A 90 6.73 12.29 -16.31
C ALA A 90 5.38 12.97 -16.60
N PRO A 91 4.43 12.99 -15.64
CA PRO A 91 4.51 12.37 -14.31
C PRO A 91 4.14 10.87 -14.32
N ALA A 92 4.65 10.13 -13.32
CA ALA A 92 4.14 8.79 -13.04
C ALA A 92 2.69 8.91 -12.54
N THR A 93 1.75 8.47 -13.38
CA THR A 93 0.31 8.59 -13.12
C THR A 93 -0.23 7.30 -12.52
N LEU A 94 -0.93 7.40 -11.40
CA LEU A 94 -1.46 6.24 -10.66
C LEU A 94 -2.88 6.47 -10.20
N GLU A 95 -3.68 5.41 -10.25
CA GLU A 95 -4.93 5.31 -9.51
C GLU A 95 -4.71 4.33 -8.34
N LEU A 96 -4.98 4.79 -7.12
CA LEU A 96 -4.66 4.07 -5.89
C LEU A 96 -5.90 3.88 -5.02
N PRO A 97 -6.42 2.65 -4.88
CA PRO A 97 -7.39 2.35 -3.85
C PRO A 97 -6.70 2.25 -2.48
N VAL A 98 -7.23 2.97 -1.50
CA VAL A 98 -6.65 3.14 -0.17
C VAL A 98 -7.72 2.91 0.90
N TYR A 99 -7.38 2.21 1.96
CA TYR A 99 -8.13 2.24 3.21
C TYR A 99 -7.56 3.35 4.10
N GLU A 100 -8.39 4.25 4.59
CA GLU A 100 -8.01 5.27 5.56
C GLU A 100 -8.70 5.02 6.89
N THR A 101 -7.92 4.81 7.96
CA THR A 101 -8.46 4.65 9.31
C THR A 101 -8.92 5.99 9.87
N GLU A 102 -9.76 5.97 10.91
CA GLU A 102 -10.14 7.17 11.67
C GLU A 102 -8.95 7.92 12.27
N SER A 103 -7.84 7.21 12.54
CA SER A 103 -6.56 7.78 13.00
C SER A 103 -5.69 8.36 11.86
N GLY A 104 -6.15 8.31 10.61
CA GLY A 104 -5.46 8.85 9.44
C GLY A 104 -4.39 7.92 8.83
N VAL A 105 -4.35 6.65 9.25
CA VAL A 105 -3.46 5.66 8.62
C VAL A 105 -3.99 5.30 7.25
N ARG A 106 -3.13 5.37 6.23
CA ARG A 106 -3.46 5.07 4.83
C ARG A 106 -2.78 3.79 4.39
N ILE A 107 -3.58 2.80 3.97
CA ILE A 107 -3.13 1.46 3.57
C ILE A 107 -3.51 1.22 2.11
N LEU A 108 -2.56 0.81 1.28
CA LEU A 108 -2.81 0.46 -0.12
C LEU A 108 -3.63 -0.83 -0.22
N LEU A 109 -4.81 -0.74 -0.81
CA LEU A 109 -5.66 -1.90 -1.12
C LEU A 109 -5.20 -2.63 -2.39
N ASP A 110 -4.53 -1.93 -3.29
CA ASP A 110 -3.87 -2.48 -4.47
C ASP A 110 -2.73 -1.54 -4.89
N GLY A 111 -1.93 -1.95 -5.87
CA GLY A 111 -0.95 -1.09 -6.51
C GLY A 111 0.35 -0.95 -5.72
N ASN A 112 0.59 -1.80 -4.71
CA ASN A 112 1.81 -1.80 -3.89
C ASN A 112 3.10 -1.72 -4.74
N HIS A 113 3.25 -2.57 -5.76
CA HIS A 113 4.41 -2.54 -6.64
C HIS A 113 4.51 -1.24 -7.46
N ARG A 114 3.39 -0.76 -8.00
CA ARG A 114 3.30 0.47 -8.79
C ARG A 114 3.60 1.72 -7.95
N ALA A 115 3.07 1.79 -6.74
CA ALA A 115 3.33 2.86 -5.78
C ALA A 115 4.80 2.93 -5.38
N VAL A 116 5.41 1.78 -5.06
CA VAL A 116 6.84 1.69 -4.73
C VAL A 116 7.71 2.02 -5.93
N ALA A 117 7.37 1.55 -7.13
CA ALA A 117 8.08 1.88 -8.35
C ALA A 117 8.01 3.38 -8.69
N ALA A 118 6.82 3.99 -8.62
CA ALA A 118 6.65 5.42 -8.84
C ALA A 118 7.45 6.24 -7.82
N HIS A 119 7.41 5.87 -6.54
CA HIS A 119 8.21 6.53 -5.51
C HIS A 119 9.72 6.36 -5.77
N ARG A 120 10.18 5.16 -6.12
CA ARG A 120 11.60 4.85 -6.38
C ARG A 120 12.15 5.53 -7.64
N SER A 121 11.33 5.69 -8.68
CA SER A 121 11.72 6.30 -9.95
C SER A 121 12.23 7.75 -9.83
N GLY A 122 11.88 8.43 -8.73
CA GLY A 122 12.23 9.84 -8.54
C GLY A 122 11.45 10.82 -9.43
N LEU A 123 10.53 10.35 -10.26
CA LEU A 123 9.68 11.19 -11.10
C LEU A 123 8.64 11.97 -10.27
N PRO A 124 8.12 13.11 -10.78
CA PRO A 124 6.87 13.68 -10.30
C PRO A 124 5.73 12.66 -10.40
N VAL A 125 4.74 12.76 -9.52
CA VAL A 125 3.58 11.85 -9.48
C VAL A 125 2.29 12.61 -9.72
N ASP A 126 1.32 11.96 -10.35
CA ASP A 126 -0.08 12.42 -10.40
C ASP A 126 -0.98 11.27 -9.95
N LEU A 127 -1.56 11.40 -8.76
CA LEU A 127 -2.25 10.33 -8.06
C LEU A 127 -3.75 10.64 -8.00
N LEU A 128 -4.57 9.72 -8.49
CA LEU A 128 -6.00 9.66 -8.18
C LEU A 128 -6.20 8.65 -7.05
N ILE A 129 -6.58 9.11 -5.87
CA ILE A 129 -6.70 8.25 -4.68
C ILE A 129 -8.17 8.03 -4.36
N HIS A 130 -8.62 6.78 -4.43
CA HIS A 130 -9.94 6.35 -3.98
C HIS A 130 -9.82 5.82 -2.56
N ARG A 131 -10.47 6.46 -1.60
CA ARG A 131 -10.32 6.18 -0.18
C ARG A 131 -11.59 5.57 0.36
N LEU A 132 -11.47 4.38 0.96
CA LEU A 132 -12.48 3.83 1.86
C LEU A 132 -12.10 4.22 3.29
N HIS A 133 -12.89 5.11 3.87
CA HIS A 133 -12.75 5.52 5.26
C HIS A 133 -13.46 4.53 6.16
N GLY A 134 -12.85 4.12 7.27
CA GLY A 134 -13.49 3.22 8.22
C GLY A 134 -12.68 2.96 9.49
N PRO A 135 -13.23 2.17 10.43
CA PRO A 135 -12.57 1.87 11.70
C PRO A 135 -11.36 0.94 11.50
N ALA A 136 -10.46 0.88 12.48
CA ALA A 136 -9.34 -0.05 12.49
C ALA A 136 -9.78 -1.48 12.90
N ASP A 137 -10.60 -2.12 12.06
CA ASP A 137 -11.16 -3.45 12.34
C ASP A 137 -10.68 -4.54 11.38
N ALA A 138 -9.94 -5.52 11.90
CA ALA A 138 -9.48 -6.69 11.17
C ALA A 138 -10.61 -7.54 10.53
N ALA A 139 -11.86 -7.39 10.99
CA ALA A 139 -13.02 -8.02 10.33
C ALA A 139 -13.36 -7.40 8.96
N ILE A 140 -12.94 -6.14 8.74
CA ILE A 140 -13.11 -5.41 7.47
C ILE A 140 -11.93 -5.69 6.54
N LEU A 141 -10.71 -5.51 7.05
CA LEU A 141 -9.47 -5.75 6.32
C LEU A 141 -8.45 -6.37 7.28
N PRO A 142 -7.94 -7.59 7.02
CA PRO A 142 -7.04 -8.27 7.95
C PRO A 142 -5.82 -7.45 8.38
N ASP A 143 -5.25 -6.66 7.47
CA ASP A 143 -4.12 -5.76 7.70
C ASP A 143 -4.37 -4.76 8.84
N LEU A 144 -5.63 -4.44 9.16
CA LEU A 144 -6.02 -3.52 10.23
C LEU A 144 -5.68 -4.03 11.64
N VAL A 145 -5.35 -5.31 11.80
CA VAL A 145 -4.87 -5.86 13.08
C VAL A 145 -3.63 -5.12 13.60
N HIS A 146 -2.81 -4.55 12.71
CA HIS A 146 -1.56 -3.84 13.03
C HIS A 146 -1.77 -2.36 13.39
N TYR A 147 -3.00 -1.88 13.40
CA TYR A 147 -3.33 -0.47 13.56
C TYR A 147 -4.40 -0.22 14.63
N ARG A 148 -4.69 -1.23 15.44
CA ARG A 148 -5.52 -1.10 16.64
C ARG A 148 -4.73 -0.36 17.71
N GLY A 149 -5.28 0.77 18.17
CA GLY A 149 -4.82 1.49 19.36
C GLY A 149 -5.50 0.94 20.61
#